data_AF-A0AAV7UV78-F1
#
_entry.id   AF-A0AAV7UV78-F1
#
_cell.length_a   1.000
_cell.length_b   1.000
_cell.length_c   1.000
_cell.angle_alpha   90.00
_cell.angle_beta   90.00
_cell.angle_gamma   90.00
#
_symmetry.space_group_name_H-M   'P 1'
#
loop_
_entity.id
_entity.type
_entity.pdbx_description
1 polymer ?
#
loop_
_entity_poly.entity_id
_entity_poly.type
_entity_poly.pdbx_seq_one_letter_code
_entity_poly.pdbx_strand_id
1 'polypeptide(L)'
;MGKTDRVQTKLRFNLQKTPQTCDGVQSPDRALEGVPTDSDVDLKQILVSIQHCFIKIDEKIDALLYRLDYMSERLDMHAERLNQVEWRVSAAEDEQNTMAVLQKKIDRLLHVLQAKAEDLETRSDRNKVSVVGIAEYVHIDNLKWFVEQLLTDLLGCETFSYIYIME
;
A
#
# COMPACT_ATOMS: atom_id res chain seq x y z
N MET A 1 -21.78 -18.23 -8.98
CA MET A 1 -21.98 -18.27 -7.51
C MET A 1 -21.33 -17.01 -6.95
N GLY A 2 -21.96 -16.08 -6.24
CA GLY A 2 -23.31 -16.00 -5.68
C GLY A 2 -23.82 -14.55 -5.73
N LYS A 3 -25.14 -14.42 -5.74
CA LYS A 3 -25.89 -13.16 -5.63
C LYS A 3 -26.32 -13.00 -4.17
N THR A 4 -26.26 -11.79 -3.62
CA THR A 4 -26.91 -11.36 -2.37
C THR A 4 -27.23 -9.88 -2.60
N ASP A 5 -28.42 -9.44 -3.04
CA ASP A 5 -29.80 -9.56 -2.54
C ASP A 5 -30.03 -9.04 -1.10
N ARG A 6 -30.74 -7.89 -1.05
CA ARG A 6 -31.53 -7.27 0.04
C ARG A 6 -30.75 -6.85 1.30
N VAL A 7 -30.98 -5.66 1.86
CA VAL A 7 -32.24 -5.23 2.51
C VAL A 7 -32.41 -3.70 2.41
N GLN A 8 -33.55 -3.24 1.89
CA GLN A 8 -34.04 -1.87 2.07
C GLN A 8 -34.97 -1.84 3.28
N THR A 9 -34.73 -0.95 4.24
CA THR A 9 -35.66 -0.71 5.36
C THR A 9 -36.30 0.66 5.15
N LYS A 10 -37.52 0.65 4.60
CA LYS A 10 -38.42 1.82 4.51
C LYS A 10 -39.18 1.95 5.83
N LEU A 11 -38.92 3.00 6.60
CA LEU A 11 -39.80 3.45 7.67
C LEU A 11 -40.72 4.54 7.11
N ARG A 12 -42.00 4.19 6.90
CA ARG A 12 -43.09 5.12 6.60
C ARG A 12 -43.86 5.38 7.88
N PHE A 13 -43.85 6.61 8.38
CA PHE A 13 -44.87 7.08 9.33
C PHE A 13 -45.91 7.91 8.58
N ASN A 14 -47.13 7.38 8.53
CA ASN A 14 -48.32 7.99 7.95
C ASN A 14 -49.10 8.67 9.08
N LEU A 15 -49.19 9.99 9.09
CA LEU A 15 -50.24 10.71 9.81
C LEU A 15 -51.27 11.22 8.81
N GLN A 16 -52.37 10.49 8.68
CA GLN A 16 -53.61 10.94 8.06
C GLN A 16 -54.74 10.73 9.06
N LYS A 17 -55.37 11.81 9.54
CA LYS A 17 -56.80 12.07 9.31
C LYS A 17 -57.25 13.43 9.84
N THR A 18 -58.26 13.93 9.15
CA THR A 18 -58.78 15.29 9.02
C THR A 18 -59.99 15.53 9.97
N PRO A 19 -60.91 16.50 9.75
CA PRO A 19 -61.40 17.40 10.81
C PRO A 19 -62.84 17.03 11.24
N GLN A 20 -63.33 17.61 12.34
CA GLN A 20 -64.77 17.57 12.62
C GLN A 20 -65.23 18.87 13.31
N THR A 21 -66.01 19.62 12.54
CA THR A 21 -67.02 20.60 12.98
C THR A 21 -68.17 19.90 13.72
N CYS A 22 -68.83 20.61 14.65
CA CYS A 22 -70.30 20.78 14.72
C CYS A 22 -70.70 21.59 15.98
N ASP A 23 -71.36 22.72 15.71
CA ASP A 23 -72.58 23.28 16.32
C ASP A 23 -72.78 23.39 17.84
N GLY A 24 -73.23 24.59 18.21
CA GLY A 24 -73.55 25.01 19.55
C GLY A 24 -74.87 24.48 20.11
N VAL A 25 -74.96 24.54 21.43
CA VAL A 25 -76.18 24.58 22.22
C VAL A 25 -75.96 25.57 23.36
N GLN A 26 -76.94 26.45 23.54
CA GLN A 26 -77.01 27.53 24.53
C GLN A 26 -76.98 27.05 25.99
N SER A 27 -76.45 27.93 26.85
CA SER A 27 -76.40 27.89 28.31
C SER A 27 -77.76 27.65 29.00
N PRO A 28 -77.77 27.33 30.31
CA PRO A 28 -77.81 28.44 31.28
C PRO A 28 -76.95 28.24 32.54
N ASP A 29 -76.67 29.39 33.15
CA ASP A 29 -76.08 29.62 34.46
C ASP A 29 -76.39 28.56 35.52
N ARG A 30 -75.32 28.04 36.12
CA ARG A 30 -75.28 27.70 37.54
C ARG A 30 -73.87 27.89 38.07
N ALA A 31 -73.72 28.96 38.84
CA ALA A 31 -72.60 29.18 39.74
C ALA A 31 -72.42 27.96 40.65
N LEU A 32 -71.32 27.25 40.43
CA LEU A 32 -70.62 26.48 41.44
C LEU A 32 -69.16 26.92 41.32
N GLU A 33 -68.77 27.84 42.21
CA GLU A 33 -67.38 28.13 42.49
C GLU A 33 -66.69 26.83 42.90
N GLY A 34 -66.08 26.16 41.92
CA GLY A 34 -65.10 25.12 42.16
C GLY A 34 -63.86 25.81 42.71
N VAL A 35 -63.67 25.72 44.02
CA VAL A 35 -62.37 25.95 44.64
C VAL A 35 -61.34 25.16 43.82
N PRO A 36 -60.28 25.79 43.29
CA PRO A 36 -59.23 25.05 42.58
C PRO A 36 -58.60 24.11 43.59
N THR A 37 -58.95 22.84 43.54
CA THR A 37 -58.29 21.80 44.32
C THR A 37 -56.83 21.80 43.89
N ASP A 38 -55.94 22.03 44.85
CA ASP A 38 -54.48 22.05 44.75
C ASP A 38 -53.91 20.92 43.85
N SER A 39 -54.60 19.78 43.79
CA SER A 39 -54.32 18.63 42.91
C SER A 39 -54.44 18.86 41.40
N ASP A 40 -55.28 19.79 40.92
CA ASP A 40 -55.43 20.10 39.47
C ASP A 40 -54.27 20.96 38.96
N VAL A 41 -53.72 21.82 39.82
CA VAL A 41 -52.49 22.58 39.55
C VAL A 41 -51.29 21.63 39.45
N ASP A 42 -51.24 20.63 40.33
CA ASP A 42 -50.17 19.62 40.36
C ASP A 42 -50.20 18.71 39.12
N LEU A 43 -51.40 18.27 38.67
CA LEU A 43 -51.56 17.49 37.43
C LEU A 43 -51.15 18.26 36.18
N LYS A 44 -51.51 19.55 36.09
CA LYS A 44 -51.07 20.43 34.98
C LYS A 44 -49.56 20.62 34.98
N GLN A 45 -48.96 20.78 36.16
CA GLN A 45 -47.51 20.90 36.31
C GLN A 45 -46.77 19.62 35.88
N ILE A 46 -47.31 18.44 36.22
CA ILE A 46 -46.80 17.14 35.76
C ILE A 46 -46.87 17.04 34.23
N LEU A 47 -48.00 17.43 33.62
CA LEU A 47 -48.16 17.38 32.17
C LEU A 47 -47.15 18.27 31.43
N VAL A 48 -46.94 19.49 31.93
CA VAL A 48 -45.92 20.42 31.40
C VAL A 48 -44.52 19.84 31.55
N SER A 49 -44.23 19.20 32.68
CA SER A 49 -42.94 18.55 32.93
C SER A 49 -42.68 17.37 31.99
N ILE A 50 -43.71 16.56 31.72
CA ILE A 50 -43.67 15.45 30.75
C ILE A 50 -43.42 16.00 29.34
N GLN A 51 -44.14 17.06 28.94
CA GLN A 51 -43.97 17.68 27.63
C GLN A 51 -42.54 18.24 27.45
N HIS A 52 -42.01 18.91 28.47
CA HIS A 52 -40.64 19.39 28.46
C HIS A 52 -39.61 18.25 28.42
N CYS A 53 -39.90 17.11 29.06
CA CYS A 53 -39.08 15.91 28.97
C CYS A 53 -39.05 15.35 27.55
N PHE A 54 -40.20 15.26 26.88
CA PHE A 54 -40.28 14.82 25.48
C PHE A 54 -39.48 15.72 24.55
N ILE A 55 -39.60 17.05 24.67
CA ILE A 55 -38.81 18.00 23.87
C ILE A 55 -37.31 17.76 24.06
N LYS A 56 -36.84 17.58 25.30
CA LYS A 56 -35.42 17.26 25.58
C LYS A 56 -34.98 15.91 25.02
N ILE A 57 -35.87 14.92 24.99
CA ILE A 57 -35.57 13.61 24.41
C ILE A 57 -35.44 13.75 22.90
N ASP A 58 -36.35 14.47 22.24
CA ASP A 58 -36.30 14.71 20.80
C ASP A 58 -35.01 15.44 20.40
N GLU A 59 -34.64 16.51 21.12
CA GLU A 59 -33.36 17.22 20.90
C GLU A 59 -32.14 16.30 21.02
N LYS A 60 -32.15 15.37 21.99
CA LYS A 60 -31.08 14.39 22.15
C LYS A 60 -31.08 13.33 21.05
N ILE A 61 -32.25 12.90 20.60
CA ILE A 61 -32.38 11.95 19.50
C ILE A 61 -31.85 12.59 18.22
N ASP A 62 -32.23 13.84 17.92
CA ASP A 62 -31.74 14.57 16.74
C ASP A 62 -30.22 14.75 16.78
N ALA A 63 -29.67 15.09 17.95
CA ALA A 63 -28.22 15.19 18.14
C ALA A 63 -27.50 13.84 17.92
N LEU A 64 -28.12 12.72 18.36
CA LEU A 64 -27.58 11.39 18.13
C LEU A 64 -27.66 10.97 16.66
N LEU A 65 -28.76 11.27 15.98
CA LEU A 65 -28.92 11.02 14.54
C LEU A 65 -27.86 11.78 13.74
N TYR A 66 -27.69 13.07 14.02
CA TYR A 66 -26.66 13.87 13.37
C TYR A 66 -25.25 13.29 13.59
N ARG A 67 -24.94 12.87 14.83
CA ARG A 67 -23.64 12.27 15.14
C ARG A 67 -23.45 10.92 14.43
N LEU A 68 -24.51 10.14 14.26
CA LEU A 68 -24.48 8.87 13.56
C LEU A 68 -24.26 9.07 12.06
N ASP A 69 -24.94 10.04 11.44
CA ASP A 69 -24.73 10.40 10.04
C ASP A 69 -23.29 10.86 9.79
N TYR A 70 -22.78 11.73 10.67
CA TYR A 70 -21.38 12.18 10.63
C TYR A 70 -20.39 11.01 10.76
N MET A 71 -20.67 10.04 11.63
CA MET A 71 -19.84 8.84 11.75
C MET A 71 -19.93 7.96 10.50
N SER A 72 -21.10 7.82 9.88
CA SER A 72 -21.29 7.07 8.64
C SER A 72 -20.46 7.66 7.50
N GLU A 73 -20.54 8.98 7.29
CA GLU A 73 -19.77 9.68 6.26
C GLU A 73 -18.25 9.50 6.46
N ARG A 74 -17.79 9.56 7.70
CA ARG A 74 -16.38 9.31 8.02
C ARG A 74 -15.96 7.88 7.75
N LEU A 75 -16.82 6.89 8.01
CA LEU A 75 -16.53 5.50 7.70
C LEU A 75 -16.45 5.29 6.18
N ASP A 76 -17.34 5.89 5.41
CA ASP A 76 -17.32 5.82 3.94
C ASP A 76 -16.02 6.43 3.38
N MET A 77 -15.63 7.61 3.88
CA MET A 77 -14.35 8.22 3.51
C MET A 77 -13.15 7.33 3.89
N HIS A 78 -13.18 6.69 5.06
CA HIS A 78 -12.11 5.78 5.46
C HIS A 78 -12.07 4.52 4.61
N ALA A 79 -13.22 3.95 4.23
CA ALA A 79 -13.31 2.81 3.33
C ALA A 79 -12.72 3.14 1.95
N GLU A 80 -13.06 4.30 1.40
CA GLU A 80 -12.52 4.74 0.12
C GLU A 80 -10.99 4.93 0.16
N ARG A 81 -10.48 5.55 1.22
CA ARG A 81 -9.03 5.68 1.43
C ARG A 81 -8.34 4.33 1.57
N LEU A 82 -8.99 3.36 2.21
CA LEU A 82 -8.46 2.02 2.39
C LEU A 82 -8.37 1.29 1.05
N ASN A 83 -9.42 1.35 0.22
CA ASN A 83 -9.41 0.80 -1.14
C ASN A 83 -8.28 1.40 -1.99
N GLN A 84 -8.06 2.71 -1.91
CA GLN A 84 -6.96 3.37 -2.63
C GLN A 84 -5.58 2.90 -2.16
N VAL A 85 -5.41 2.67 -0.85
CA VAL A 85 -4.17 2.12 -0.29
C VAL A 85 -3.96 0.68 -0.77
N GLU A 86 -4.98 -0.17 -0.72
CA GLU A 86 -4.90 -1.56 -1.19
C GLU A 86 -4.51 -1.64 -2.67
N TRP A 87 -5.08 -0.78 -3.52
CA TRP A 87 -4.72 -0.74 -4.93
C TRP A 87 -3.27 -0.31 -5.15
N ARG A 88 -2.81 0.71 -4.42
CA ARG A 88 -1.40 1.16 -4.48
C ARG A 88 -0.43 0.11 -3.98
N VAL A 89 -0.79 -0.62 -2.93
CA VAL A 89 0.01 -1.73 -2.39
C VAL A 89 0.09 -2.85 -3.42
N SER A 90 -1.04 -3.24 -4.01
CA SER A 90 -1.07 -4.29 -5.04
C SER A 90 -0.17 -3.94 -6.23
N ALA A 91 -0.24 -2.69 -6.72
CA ALA A 91 0.62 -2.22 -7.79
C ALA A 91 2.11 -2.22 -7.42
N ALA A 92 2.44 -1.85 -6.18
CA ALA A 92 3.82 -1.88 -5.68
C ALA A 92 4.35 -3.31 -5.53
N GLU A 93 3.51 -4.25 -5.10
CA GLU A 93 3.85 -5.67 -5.00
C GLU A 93 4.12 -6.28 -6.38
N ASP A 94 3.30 -5.93 -7.38
CA ASP A 94 3.52 -6.34 -8.77
C ASP A 94 4.85 -5.81 -9.31
N GLU A 95 5.15 -4.52 -9.12
CA GLU A 95 6.42 -3.91 -9.54
C GLU A 95 7.61 -4.58 -8.85
N GLN A 96 7.53 -4.80 -7.53
CA GLN A 96 8.57 -5.47 -6.77
C GLN A 96 8.83 -6.89 -7.29
N ASN A 97 7.79 -7.63 -7.66
CA ASN A 97 7.93 -8.96 -8.23
C ASN A 97 8.63 -8.91 -9.60
N THR A 98 8.29 -7.94 -10.45
CA THR A 98 8.99 -7.75 -11.74
C THR A 98 10.48 -7.42 -11.54
N MET A 99 10.81 -6.55 -10.59
CA MET A 99 12.19 -6.23 -10.23
C MET A 99 12.94 -7.46 -9.74
N ALA A 100 12.33 -8.28 -8.88
CA ALA A 100 12.96 -9.50 -8.37
C ALA A 100 13.27 -10.51 -9.49
N VAL A 101 12.39 -10.63 -10.49
CA VAL A 101 12.63 -11.48 -11.67
C VAL A 101 13.79 -10.93 -12.52
N LEU A 102 13.82 -9.61 -12.75
CA LEU A 102 14.90 -8.96 -13.50
C LEU A 102 16.24 -9.09 -12.79
N GLN A 103 16.29 -8.91 -11.46
CA GLN A 103 17.50 -9.09 -10.67
C GLN A 103 18.06 -10.50 -10.83
N LYS A 104 17.22 -11.53 -10.68
CA LYS A 104 17.64 -12.93 -10.92
C LYS A 104 18.15 -13.19 -12.34
N LYS A 105 17.68 -12.43 -13.33
CA LYS A 105 18.17 -12.53 -14.71
C LYS A 105 19.55 -11.88 -14.84
N ILE A 106 19.74 -10.71 -14.25
CA ILE A 106 21.03 -10.01 -14.22
C ILE A 106 22.08 -10.87 -13.50
N ASP A 107 21.74 -11.45 -12.34
CA ASP A 107 22.66 -12.31 -11.58
C ASP A 107 23.11 -13.52 -12.40
N ARG A 108 22.20 -14.15 -13.15
CA ARG A 108 22.54 -15.24 -14.07
C ARG A 108 23.49 -14.79 -15.18
N LEU A 109 23.23 -13.64 -15.78
CA LEU A 109 24.09 -13.10 -16.84
C LEU A 109 25.47 -12.74 -16.29
N LEU A 110 25.55 -12.15 -15.10
CA LEU A 110 26.82 -11.86 -14.42
C LEU A 110 27.61 -13.14 -14.19
N HIS A 111 27.00 -14.20 -13.66
CA HIS A 111 27.69 -15.48 -13.46
C HIS A 111 28.20 -16.09 -14.77
N VAL A 112 27.42 -16.04 -15.85
CA VAL A 112 27.84 -16.54 -17.17
C VAL A 112 29.01 -15.72 -17.72
N LEU A 113 28.93 -14.39 -17.63
CA LEU A 113 30.00 -13.50 -18.10
C LEU A 113 31.27 -13.66 -17.27
N GLN A 114 31.14 -13.82 -15.95
CA GLN A 114 32.26 -14.08 -15.06
C GLN A 114 32.96 -15.39 -15.43
N ALA A 115 32.22 -16.49 -15.57
CA ALA A 115 32.81 -17.78 -15.97
C ALA A 115 33.51 -17.70 -17.34
N LYS A 116 32.95 -16.93 -18.28
CA LYS A 116 33.59 -16.70 -19.59
C LYS A 116 34.84 -15.83 -19.48
N ALA A 117 34.85 -14.83 -18.61
CA ALA A 117 36.02 -14.00 -18.37
C ALA A 117 37.16 -14.83 -17.74
N GLU A 118 36.84 -15.67 -16.75
CA GLU A 118 37.78 -16.60 -16.12
C GLU A 118 38.35 -17.62 -17.12
N ASP A 119 37.53 -18.16 -18.04
CA ASP A 119 37.99 -19.04 -19.11
C ASP A 119 38.96 -18.33 -20.07
N LEU A 120 38.62 -17.10 -20.49
CA LEU A 120 39.46 -16.30 -21.37
C LEU A 120 40.79 -15.92 -20.70
N GLU A 121 40.76 -15.54 -19.43
CA GLU A 121 41.96 -15.26 -18.64
C GLU A 121 42.84 -16.51 -18.54
N THR A 122 42.25 -17.66 -18.19
CA THR A 122 42.97 -18.93 -18.12
C THR A 122 43.61 -19.30 -19.46
N ARG A 123 42.91 -19.09 -20.59
CA ARG A 123 43.46 -19.35 -21.93
C ARG A 123 44.55 -18.37 -22.33
N SER A 124 44.41 -17.10 -21.94
CA SER A 124 45.42 -16.07 -22.17
C SER A 124 46.69 -16.38 -21.38
N ASP A 125 46.55 -16.76 -20.11
CA ASP A 125 47.68 -17.05 -19.23
C ASP A 125 48.44 -18.32 -19.65
N ARG A 126 47.76 -19.32 -20.22
CA ARG A 126 48.44 -20.51 -20.81
C ARG A 126 49.40 -20.15 -21.93
N ASN A 127 49.12 -19.09 -22.68
CA ASN A 127 49.98 -18.63 -23.77
C ASN A 127 50.97 -17.54 -23.33
N LYS A 128 50.84 -17.03 -22.10
CA LYS A 128 51.70 -15.98 -21.55
C LYS A 128 52.86 -16.60 -20.79
N VAL A 129 54.07 -16.36 -21.26
CA VAL A 129 55.29 -16.71 -20.52
C VAL A 129 55.77 -15.49 -19.74
N SER A 130 55.77 -15.56 -18.41
CA SER A 130 56.33 -14.53 -17.55
C SER A 130 57.70 -14.97 -17.04
N VAL A 131 58.74 -14.22 -17.37
CA VAL A 131 60.07 -14.41 -16.77
C VAL A 131 60.15 -13.54 -15.51
N VAL A 132 60.22 -14.17 -14.35
CA VAL A 132 60.26 -13.50 -13.04
C VAL A 132 61.66 -13.63 -12.43
N GLY A 133 62.16 -12.57 -11.80
CA GLY A 133 63.48 -12.57 -11.14
C GLY A 133 64.65 -12.10 -12.00
N ILE A 134 64.38 -11.45 -13.14
CA ILE A 134 65.41 -10.71 -13.89
C ILE A 134 65.74 -9.44 -13.10
N ALA A 135 67.02 -9.19 -12.81
CA ALA A 135 67.44 -7.93 -12.22
C ALA A 135 67.06 -6.76 -13.13
N GLU A 136 66.30 -5.80 -12.60
CA GLU A 136 66.00 -4.56 -13.30
C GLU A 136 67.34 -3.89 -13.70
N TYR A 137 67.39 -3.25 -14.88
CA TYR A 137 68.56 -2.54 -15.45
C TYR A 137 69.60 -3.31 -16.27
N VAL A 138 69.51 -4.64 -16.44
CA VAL A 138 70.56 -5.35 -17.19
C VAL A 138 70.47 -5.13 -18.71
N HIS A 139 69.29 -5.18 -19.35
CA HIS A 139 69.16 -5.05 -20.81
C HIS A 139 67.86 -4.39 -21.27
N ILE A 140 67.75 -3.06 -21.14
CA ILE A 140 66.58 -2.31 -21.64
C ILE A 140 66.59 -2.23 -23.19
N ASP A 141 67.78 -2.23 -23.80
CA ASP A 141 67.92 -1.90 -25.22
C ASP A 141 67.74 -3.07 -26.20
N ASN A 142 67.80 -4.34 -25.73
CA ASN A 142 67.61 -5.51 -26.60
C ASN A 142 67.12 -6.77 -25.83
N LEU A 143 65.85 -6.76 -25.41
CA LEU A 143 65.18 -7.90 -24.77
C LEU A 143 65.22 -9.18 -25.62
N LYS A 144 65.11 -9.04 -26.95
CA LYS A 144 65.13 -10.16 -27.90
C LYS A 144 66.43 -10.97 -27.80
N TRP A 145 67.56 -10.28 -27.85
CA TRP A 145 68.88 -10.91 -27.75
C TRP A 145 69.07 -11.60 -26.39
N PHE A 146 68.63 -10.96 -25.31
CA PHE A 146 68.70 -11.54 -23.97
C PHE A 146 67.88 -12.83 -23.86
N VAL A 147 66.64 -12.85 -24.37
CA VAL A 147 65.79 -14.05 -24.35
C VAL A 147 66.40 -15.17 -25.20
N GLU A 148 66.97 -14.84 -26.37
CA GLU A 148 67.66 -15.82 -27.22
C GLU A 148 68.88 -16.43 -26.52
N GLN A 149 69.68 -15.59 -25.83
CA GLN A 149 70.85 -16.05 -25.09
C GLN A 149 70.43 -16.90 -23.88
N LEU A 150 69.44 -16.45 -23.11
CA LEU A 150 68.89 -17.18 -21.96
C LEU A 150 68.34 -18.56 -22.39
N LEU A 151 67.57 -18.62 -23.48
CA LEU A 151 67.05 -19.89 -24.01
C LEU A 151 68.18 -20.82 -24.43
N THR A 152 69.21 -20.28 -25.08
CA THR A 152 70.37 -21.06 -25.55
C THR A 152 71.16 -21.63 -24.36
N ASP A 153 71.36 -20.82 -23.31
CA ASP A 153 72.07 -21.22 -22.09
C ASP A 153 71.26 -22.23 -21.25
N LEU A 154 69.93 -22.08 -21.18
CA LEU A 154 69.08 -22.91 -20.32
C LEU A 154 68.73 -24.27 -20.94
N LEU A 155 68.44 -24.30 -22.26
CA LEU A 155 67.97 -25.50 -22.96
C LEU A 155 69.10 -26.33 -23.57
N GLY A 156 70.33 -25.81 -23.62
CA GLY A 156 71.51 -26.58 -24.03
C GLY A 156 71.43 -27.07 -25.47
N CYS A 157 71.74 -26.17 -26.39
CA CYS A 157 72.20 -26.42 -27.76
C CYS A 157 71.14 -26.56 -28.90
N GLU A 158 71.49 -25.84 -29.98
CA GLU A 158 71.19 -26.04 -31.40
C GLU A 158 69.85 -25.50 -31.96
N THR A 159 69.95 -24.28 -32.49
CA THR A 159 69.19 -23.79 -33.64
C THR A 159 67.67 -23.75 -33.48
N PHE A 160 67.15 -22.61 -33.00
CA PHE A 160 65.92 -22.06 -33.57
C PHE A 160 66.19 -21.57 -35.01
N SER A 161 66.76 -22.43 -35.86
CA SER A 161 66.93 -22.19 -37.28
C SER A 161 65.58 -22.55 -37.92
N TYR A 162 64.79 -21.51 -38.17
CA TYR A 162 63.55 -21.51 -38.95
C TYR A 162 62.45 -22.48 -38.49
N ILE A 163 61.59 -22.02 -37.56
CA ILE A 163 60.23 -22.55 -37.43
C ILE A 163 59.22 -21.39 -37.57
N TYR A 164 58.62 -21.37 -38.76
CA TYR A 164 57.40 -20.70 -39.23
C TYR A 164 56.77 -19.58 -38.40
N ILE A 165 56.70 -18.41 -39.04
CA ILE A 165 55.63 -17.44 -38.86
C ILE A 165 54.31 -18.17 -39.17
N MET A 166 53.49 -18.42 -38.16
CA MET A 166 52.08 -18.76 -38.37
C MET A 166 51.30 -17.45 -38.26
N GLU A 167 50.58 -17.16 -39.35
CA GLU A 167 49.54 -16.13 -39.48
C GLU A 167 48.37 -16.40 -38.52
#